data_AF-A0A356ARF8-F1
#
_entry.id   AF-A0A356ARF8-F1
#
_cell.length_a   1.000
_cell.length_b   1.000
_cell.length_c   1.000
_cell.angle_alpha   90.00
_cell.angle_beta   90.00
_cell.angle_gamma   90.00
#
_symmetry.space_group_name_H-M   'P 1'
#
loop_
_entity.id
_entity.type
_entity.pdbx_description
1 polymer ?
#
loop_
_entity_poly.entity_id
_entity_poly.type
_entity_poly.pdbx_seq_one_letter_code
_entity_poly.pdbx_strand_id
1 'polypeptide(L)'
;MKISDVKIYKEIEPRPLQKETDLRTLTIVASPKEGWKQAGQKLARMILEKWNVQAVVEYSDDVRIKNNWSGNYLLIGNLSNNPYIAGLYSLYMAYTDAVHPGKDGYQLQTIVDPFGKGGNTILLGVSDLVGLHKGMQRLTEILSGLTRPLLPWCSESILSEEAVSVLPYGKQPAGPQIQEMISGIDISIQQLDHESTKELPSKKLHTLLANIMQYGRFYQLTNDEGYGQVYRHGWKSYANFVNNHSTTALIQLSSRNMWTFGYPLTASYNVMEASPLFSEEDRKQIVSAVYLTYEANSHDGYLNRAPATGARFNHDIFPALSIMFGSTYFIKYYDFPETKDWYELGDRMFKGNTSNINLDEGSDY
;
A
#
# COMPACT_ATOMS: atom_id res chain seq x y z
N MET A 1 -2.91 -21.46 -25.34
CA MET A 1 -3.36 -21.04 -24.00
C MET A 1 -4.87 -20.87 -24.06
N LYS A 2 -5.65 -21.74 -23.43
CA LYS A 2 -7.11 -21.55 -23.34
C LYS A 2 -7.34 -20.54 -22.22
N ILE A 3 -7.37 -19.25 -22.57
CA ILE A 3 -7.94 -18.20 -21.73
C ILE A 3 -9.40 -18.61 -21.55
N SER A 4 -9.82 -18.86 -20.32
CA SER A 4 -11.21 -19.28 -20.03
C SER A 4 -12.18 -18.23 -20.59
N ASP A 5 -13.24 -18.68 -21.27
CA ASP A 5 -14.21 -17.80 -21.94
C ASP A 5 -15.01 -16.87 -20.99
N VAL A 6 -14.90 -17.09 -19.67
CA VAL A 6 -15.41 -16.17 -18.65
C VAL A 6 -14.31 -15.17 -18.30
N LYS A 7 -14.47 -13.94 -18.79
CA LYS A 7 -13.60 -12.81 -18.47
C LYS A 7 -13.89 -12.30 -17.06
N ILE A 8 -13.51 -13.07 -16.04
CA ILE A 8 -13.78 -12.81 -14.60
C ILE A 8 -13.48 -11.37 -14.19
N TYR A 9 -12.44 -10.76 -14.76
CA TYR A 9 -12.05 -9.37 -14.53
C TYR A 9 -13.19 -8.36 -14.75
N LYS A 10 -14.15 -8.63 -15.65
CA LYS A 10 -15.30 -7.75 -15.94
C LYS A 10 -16.36 -7.76 -14.84
N GLU A 11 -16.36 -8.78 -13.99
CA GLU A 11 -17.39 -9.03 -12.97
C GLU A 11 -16.85 -8.78 -11.56
N ILE A 12 -15.58 -8.38 -11.41
CA ILE A 12 -15.00 -8.07 -10.11
C ILE A 12 -15.66 -6.82 -9.55
N GLU A 13 -16.37 -6.97 -8.43
CA GLU A 13 -16.87 -5.86 -7.63
C GLU A 13 -15.82 -5.42 -6.60
N PRO A 14 -15.70 -4.12 -6.29
CA PRO A 14 -14.82 -3.65 -5.23
C PRO A 14 -15.12 -4.33 -3.89
N ARG A 15 -14.08 -4.65 -3.11
CA ARG A 15 -14.27 -5.16 -1.74
C ARG A 15 -15.09 -4.19 -0.89
N PRO A 16 -15.91 -4.63 0.07
CA PRO A 16 -16.54 -3.72 1.02
C PRO A 16 -15.47 -3.05 1.89
N LEU A 17 -15.64 -1.75 2.18
CA LEU A 17 -14.73 -0.98 3.04
C LEU A 17 -15.46 -0.47 4.28
N GLN A 18 -15.01 -0.93 5.45
CA GLN A 18 -15.46 -0.40 6.74
C GLN A 18 -14.76 0.93 7.02
N LYS A 19 -15.34 2.04 6.56
CA LYS A 19 -14.77 3.40 6.69
C LYS A 19 -14.95 4.02 8.08
N GLU A 20 -15.43 3.24 9.05
CA GLU A 20 -15.48 3.62 10.47
C GLU A 20 -14.79 2.53 11.30
N THR A 21 -14.00 2.95 12.28
CA THR A 21 -13.30 2.05 13.21
C THR A 21 -14.03 2.05 14.55
N ASP A 22 -14.48 0.87 14.97
CA ASP A 22 -15.20 0.70 16.23
C ASP A 22 -14.22 0.70 17.42
N LEU A 23 -14.28 1.73 18.24
CA LEU A 23 -13.38 1.90 19.38
C LEU A 23 -13.70 0.94 20.55
N ARG A 24 -14.86 0.27 20.53
CA ARG A 24 -15.27 -0.70 21.58
C ARG A 24 -14.39 -1.94 21.63
N THR A 25 -13.73 -2.28 20.53
CA THR A 25 -12.87 -3.45 20.39
C THR A 25 -11.41 -3.06 20.15
N LEU A 26 -11.07 -1.80 20.44
CA LEU A 26 -9.76 -1.23 20.12
C LEU A 26 -8.65 -1.78 21.02
N THR A 27 -7.56 -2.20 20.38
CA THR A 27 -6.27 -2.42 21.03
C THR A 27 -5.34 -1.26 20.71
N ILE A 28 -4.87 -0.55 21.73
CA ILE A 28 -3.89 0.53 21.60
C ILE A 28 -2.50 -0.08 21.83
N VAL A 29 -1.58 0.11 20.89
CA VAL A 29 -0.20 -0.39 20.98
C VAL A 29 0.76 0.79 21.00
N ALA A 30 1.61 0.86 22.03
CA ALA A 30 2.64 1.88 22.16
C ALA A 30 3.96 1.30 22.71
N SER A 31 5.05 2.06 22.61
CA SER A 31 6.31 1.71 23.26
C SER A 31 6.18 1.79 24.80
N PRO A 32 6.83 0.91 25.58
CA PRO A 32 6.83 1.00 27.05
C PRO A 32 7.66 2.19 27.59
N LYS A 33 8.45 2.86 26.73
CA LYS A 33 9.25 4.02 27.09
C LYS A 33 8.38 5.18 27.58
N GLU A 34 8.95 5.99 28.46
CA GLU A 34 8.29 7.19 29.00
C GLU A 34 7.82 8.13 27.87
N GLY A 35 6.71 8.83 28.07
CA GLY A 35 6.04 9.63 27.03
C GLY A 35 5.16 8.80 26.08
N TRP A 36 5.70 7.74 25.47
CA TRP A 36 4.94 6.83 24.60
C TRP A 36 3.90 6.04 25.40
N LYS A 37 4.33 5.49 26.54
CA LYS A 37 3.46 4.81 27.49
C LYS A 37 2.34 5.75 27.98
N GLN A 38 2.68 6.98 28.33
CA GLN A 38 1.72 7.99 28.78
C GLN A 38 0.68 8.31 27.69
N ALA A 39 1.10 8.40 26.42
CA ALA A 39 0.20 8.63 25.31
C ALA A 39 -0.85 7.50 25.18
N GLY A 40 -0.43 6.24 25.24
CA GLY A 40 -1.36 5.09 25.26
C GLY A 40 -2.34 5.13 26.43
N GLN A 41 -1.85 5.45 27.64
CA GLN A 41 -2.71 5.58 28.84
C GLN A 41 -3.72 6.72 28.72
N LYS A 42 -3.29 7.86 28.16
CA LYS A 42 -4.12 9.05 27.97
C LYS A 42 -5.28 8.75 27.02
N LEU A 43 -5.01 8.08 25.89
CA LEU A 43 -6.08 7.70 24.94
C LEU A 43 -7.06 6.71 25.56
N ALA A 44 -6.56 5.66 26.23
CA ALA A 44 -7.44 4.69 26.88
C ALA A 44 -8.34 5.35 27.93
N ARG A 45 -7.79 6.26 28.75
CA ARG A 45 -8.56 7.03 29.73
C ARG A 45 -9.64 7.89 29.06
N MET A 46 -9.29 8.61 28.00
CA MET A 46 -10.24 9.44 27.27
C MET A 46 -11.40 8.61 26.68
N ILE A 47 -11.10 7.46 26.08
CA ILE A 47 -12.11 6.54 25.52
C ILE A 47 -13.04 6.02 26.62
N LEU A 48 -12.48 5.67 27.78
CA LEU A 48 -13.24 5.25 28.96
C LEU A 48 -14.14 6.37 29.49
N GLU A 49 -13.60 7.56 29.70
CA GLU A 49 -14.36 8.71 30.24
C GLU A 49 -15.49 9.14 29.30
N LYS A 50 -15.25 9.12 27.99
CA LYS A 50 -16.22 9.61 27.00
C LYS A 50 -17.31 8.60 26.67
N TRP A 51 -17.00 7.31 26.61
CA TRP A 51 -17.92 6.28 26.12
C TRP A 51 -18.10 5.09 27.06
N ASN A 52 -17.49 5.10 28.24
CA ASN A 52 -17.45 3.95 29.15
C ASN A 52 -16.93 2.67 28.49
N VAL A 53 -15.96 2.83 27.58
CA VAL A 53 -15.32 1.76 26.83
C VAL A 53 -13.92 1.51 27.39
N GLN A 54 -13.65 0.28 27.83
CA GLN A 54 -12.33 -0.11 28.29
C GLN A 54 -11.48 -0.62 27.11
N ALA A 55 -10.69 0.26 26.51
CA ALA A 55 -9.73 -0.11 25.49
C ALA A 55 -8.59 -0.97 26.09
N VAL A 56 -8.13 -1.96 25.33
CA VAL A 56 -6.93 -2.73 25.69
C VAL A 56 -5.71 -1.86 25.38
N VAL A 57 -4.73 -1.82 26.28
CA VAL A 57 -3.46 -1.12 26.05
C VAL A 57 -2.32 -2.11 26.17
N GLU A 58 -1.60 -2.29 25.07
CA GLU A 58 -0.40 -3.12 24.98
C GLU A 58 0.83 -2.22 24.89
N TYR A 59 1.84 -2.55 25.70
CA TYR A 59 3.16 -1.97 25.56
C TYR A 59 4.09 -3.04 25.01
N SER A 60 4.71 -2.76 23.86
CA SER A 60 5.60 -3.71 23.20
C SER A 60 6.96 -3.06 22.92
N ASP A 61 8.01 -3.68 23.44
CA ASP A 61 9.41 -3.51 23.07
C ASP A 61 9.94 -4.77 22.35
N ASP A 62 9.05 -5.64 21.88
CA ASP A 62 9.44 -6.83 21.11
C ASP A 62 10.16 -6.36 19.84
N VAL A 63 11.36 -6.90 19.63
CA VAL A 63 12.14 -6.63 18.41
C VAL A 63 11.62 -7.43 17.21
N ARG A 64 10.74 -8.41 17.44
CA ARG A 64 10.13 -9.21 16.37
C ARG A 64 8.99 -8.45 15.73
N ILE A 65 9.12 -8.24 14.42
CA ILE A 65 8.09 -7.70 13.55
C ILE A 65 6.77 -8.47 13.75
N LYS A 66 5.68 -7.74 13.96
CA LYS A 66 4.31 -8.29 14.04
C LYS A 66 3.60 -8.06 12.72
N ASN A 67 2.84 -9.04 12.27
CA ASN A 67 1.99 -8.94 11.08
C ASN A 67 0.73 -9.82 11.28
N ASN A 68 -0.21 -9.77 10.33
CA ASN A 68 -1.29 -10.74 10.21
C ASN A 68 -2.28 -10.82 11.40
N TRP A 69 -2.49 -9.70 12.10
CA TRP A 69 -3.47 -9.60 13.20
C TRP A 69 -4.89 -9.37 12.70
N SER A 70 -5.86 -9.51 13.61
CA SER A 70 -7.30 -9.30 13.39
C SER A 70 -7.87 -8.36 14.45
N GLY A 71 -8.85 -7.54 14.09
CA GLY A 71 -9.50 -6.59 15.01
C GLY A 71 -9.01 -5.15 14.83
N ASN A 72 -9.55 -4.25 15.66
CA ASN A 72 -9.25 -2.82 15.55
C ASN A 72 -8.01 -2.46 16.37
N TYR A 73 -7.02 -1.82 15.73
CA TYR A 73 -5.77 -1.42 16.36
C TYR A 73 -5.53 0.08 16.24
N LEU A 74 -4.94 0.69 17.27
CA LEU A 74 -4.36 2.02 17.21
C LEU A 74 -2.88 1.91 17.55
N LEU A 75 -2.02 2.14 16.57
CA LEU A 75 -0.58 2.02 16.69
C LEU A 75 0.04 3.39 16.89
N ILE A 76 0.83 3.56 17.95
CA ILE A 76 1.53 4.80 18.27
C ILE A 76 3.03 4.55 18.18
N GLY A 77 3.74 5.38 17.42
CA GLY A 77 5.20 5.32 17.32
C GLY A 77 5.70 5.30 15.89
N ASN A 78 6.77 4.53 15.66
CA ASN A 78 7.40 4.35 14.35
C ASN A 78 8.08 2.97 14.24
N LEU A 79 8.69 2.69 13.09
CA LEU A 79 9.44 1.47 12.78
C LEU A 79 10.38 1.01 13.92
N SER A 80 11.07 1.94 14.58
CA SER A 80 12.12 1.62 15.55
C SER A 80 11.62 1.26 16.95
N ASN A 81 10.36 1.55 17.27
CA ASN A 81 9.85 1.42 18.64
C ASN A 81 8.46 0.78 18.74
N ASN A 82 7.87 0.36 17.63
CA ASN A 82 6.59 -0.35 17.61
C ASN A 82 6.63 -1.49 16.56
N PRO A 83 6.66 -2.76 16.98
CA PRO A 83 6.84 -3.89 16.06
C PRO A 83 5.64 -4.15 15.13
N TYR A 84 4.46 -3.61 15.43
CA TYR A 84 3.32 -3.65 14.53
C TYR A 84 3.48 -2.63 13.40
N ILE A 85 3.99 -1.42 13.71
CA ILE A 85 4.34 -0.42 12.70
C ILE A 85 5.47 -0.96 11.83
N ALA A 86 6.45 -1.66 12.41
CA ALA A 86 7.49 -2.34 11.65
C ALA A 86 6.93 -3.33 10.61
N GLY A 87 5.88 -4.08 10.96
CA GLY A 87 5.24 -5.00 10.01
C GLY A 87 4.51 -4.30 8.88
N LEU A 88 3.80 -3.21 9.17
CA LEU A 88 3.19 -2.40 8.12
C LEU A 88 4.25 -1.74 7.23
N TYR A 89 5.36 -1.32 7.81
CA TYR A 89 6.50 -0.73 7.10
C TYR A 89 7.13 -1.74 6.14
N SER A 90 7.41 -2.97 6.60
CA SER A 90 7.93 -4.05 5.75
C SER A 90 6.99 -4.43 4.60
N LEU A 91 5.70 -4.11 4.72
CA LEU A 91 4.68 -4.34 3.70
C LEU A 91 4.32 -3.08 2.90
N TYR A 92 5.05 -1.97 3.08
CA TYR A 92 4.81 -0.67 2.42
C TYR A 92 3.41 -0.09 2.68
N MET A 93 2.74 -0.55 3.74
CA MET A 93 1.45 -0.05 4.20
C MET A 93 1.60 1.17 5.12
N ALA A 94 2.78 1.37 5.68
CA ALA A 94 3.16 2.56 6.44
C ALA A 94 4.60 2.96 6.07
N TYR A 95 4.95 4.23 6.27
CA TYR A 95 6.30 4.75 6.01
C TYR A 95 6.91 5.43 7.24
N THR A 96 6.28 5.30 8.40
CA THR A 96 6.74 5.98 9.62
C THR A 96 7.99 5.34 10.20
N ASP A 97 9.05 6.12 10.31
CA ASP A 97 10.34 5.76 10.89
C ASP A 97 10.96 6.96 11.65
N ALA A 98 12.27 6.91 11.89
CA ALA A 98 12.99 8.00 12.55
C ALA A 98 13.17 9.26 11.68
N VAL A 99 12.89 9.16 10.37
CA VAL A 99 13.06 10.22 9.37
C VAL A 99 11.71 10.75 8.87
N HIS A 100 10.70 9.89 8.72
CA HIS A 100 9.34 10.27 8.33
C HIS A 100 8.34 9.97 9.47
N PRO A 101 7.42 10.90 9.83
CA PRO A 101 7.14 12.21 9.23
C PRO A 101 8.19 13.30 9.54
N GLY A 102 9.20 12.95 10.33
CA GLY A 102 10.32 13.81 10.66
C GLY A 102 10.09 14.59 11.94
N LYS A 103 11.06 15.45 12.25
CA LYS A 103 11.09 16.23 13.48
C LYS A 103 9.80 17.02 13.69
N ASP A 104 9.25 16.92 14.89
CA ASP A 104 8.01 17.57 15.33
C ASP A 104 6.77 17.29 14.45
N GLY A 105 6.84 16.30 13.55
CA GLY A 105 5.80 15.90 12.61
C GLY A 105 4.95 14.73 13.12
N TYR A 106 3.78 14.53 12.51
CA TYR A 106 2.92 13.37 12.77
C TYR A 106 2.15 12.95 11.51
N GLN A 107 1.76 11.68 11.48
CA GLN A 107 0.86 11.11 10.48
C GLN A 107 -0.29 10.39 11.19
N LEU A 108 -1.52 10.71 10.82
CA LEU A 108 -2.72 9.95 11.16
C LEU A 108 -3.19 9.25 9.90
N GLN A 109 -3.28 7.92 9.91
CA GLN A 109 -3.74 7.14 8.75
C GLN A 109 -4.60 5.97 9.20
N THR A 110 -5.78 5.83 8.62
CA THR A 110 -6.59 4.61 8.73
C THR A 110 -6.26 3.66 7.60
N ILE A 111 -5.93 2.42 7.94
CA ILE A 111 -5.69 1.31 7.03
C ILE A 111 -6.81 0.29 7.24
N VAL A 112 -7.66 0.10 6.23
CA VAL A 112 -8.86 -0.74 6.32
C VAL A 112 -8.50 -2.20 6.07
N ASP A 113 -8.68 -3.03 7.11
CA ASP A 113 -8.46 -4.49 7.08
C ASP A 113 -7.14 -4.92 6.43
N PRO A 114 -5.96 -4.47 6.91
CA PRO A 114 -4.67 -4.67 6.22
C PRO A 114 -4.34 -6.14 5.88
N PHE A 115 -4.92 -7.09 6.61
CA PHE A 115 -4.63 -8.52 6.50
C PHE A 115 -5.81 -9.38 6.03
N GLY A 116 -6.97 -8.81 5.69
CA GLY A 116 -8.14 -9.60 5.28
C GLY A 116 -8.73 -10.46 6.40
N LYS A 117 -8.55 -10.04 7.65
CA LYS A 117 -9.00 -10.77 8.86
C LYS A 117 -10.03 -9.99 9.67
N GLY A 118 -10.48 -8.86 9.12
CA GLY A 118 -11.40 -7.92 9.77
C GLY A 118 -10.70 -6.95 10.71
N GLY A 119 -11.29 -5.76 10.82
CA GLY A 119 -10.85 -4.68 11.69
C GLY A 119 -9.86 -3.71 11.03
N ASN A 120 -9.88 -2.47 11.48
CA ASN A 120 -9.06 -1.39 10.93
C ASN A 120 -7.83 -1.15 11.80
N THR A 121 -6.76 -0.65 11.19
CA THR A 121 -5.60 -0.13 11.91
C THR A 121 -5.50 1.37 11.74
N ILE A 122 -5.48 2.10 12.84
CA ILE A 122 -5.20 3.54 12.89
C ILE A 122 -3.73 3.70 13.26
N LEU A 123 -2.97 4.36 12.40
CA LEU A 123 -1.58 4.72 12.64
C LEU A 123 -1.52 6.15 13.16
N LEU A 124 -0.95 6.34 14.36
CA LEU A 124 -0.38 7.61 14.82
C LEU A 124 1.15 7.51 14.69
N GLY A 125 1.62 7.79 13.48
CA GLY A 125 3.02 7.70 13.10
C GLY A 125 3.77 8.98 13.47
N VAL A 126 4.85 8.87 14.25
CA VAL A 126 5.64 10.02 14.73
C VAL A 126 7.12 9.66 14.88
N SER A 127 8.02 10.61 14.61
CA SER A 127 9.46 10.38 14.72
C SER A 127 10.03 10.75 16.10
N ASP A 128 9.38 11.65 16.85
CA ASP A 128 9.81 12.10 18.17
C ASP A 128 8.65 12.40 19.13
N LEU A 129 8.98 12.79 20.37
CA LEU A 129 8.00 13.11 21.40
C LEU A 129 7.23 14.41 21.14
N VAL A 130 7.80 15.38 20.42
CA VAL A 130 7.09 16.65 20.13
C VAL A 130 5.99 16.40 19.09
N GLY A 131 6.33 15.64 18.04
CA GLY A 131 5.39 15.11 17.07
C GLY A 131 4.31 14.25 17.72
N LEU A 132 4.68 13.39 18.69
CA LEU A 132 3.72 12.62 19.49
C LEU A 132 2.70 13.54 20.19
N HIS A 133 3.15 14.61 20.85
CA HIS A 133 2.24 15.54 21.52
C HIS A 133 1.26 16.20 20.54
N LYS A 134 1.74 16.67 19.38
CA LYS A 134 0.90 17.29 18.34
C LYS A 134 -0.12 16.31 17.76
N GLY A 135 0.32 15.10 17.40
CA GLY A 135 -0.56 14.08 16.85
C GLY A 135 -1.58 13.57 17.88
N MET A 136 -1.19 13.44 19.15
CA MET A 136 -2.09 13.12 20.26
C MET A 136 -3.13 14.21 20.49
N GLN A 137 -2.74 15.48 20.41
CA GLN A 137 -3.67 16.61 20.47
C GLN A 137 -4.69 16.51 19.33
N ARG A 138 -4.23 16.34 18.10
CA ARG A 138 -5.11 16.23 16.92
C ARG A 138 -6.09 15.07 17.03
N LEU A 139 -5.60 13.88 17.41
CA LEU A 139 -6.45 12.71 17.61
C LEU A 139 -7.48 12.94 18.74
N THR A 140 -7.08 13.57 19.84
CA THR A 140 -7.98 13.94 20.94
C THR A 140 -9.07 14.92 20.48
N GLU A 141 -8.74 15.89 19.63
CA GLU A 141 -9.72 16.82 19.06
C GLU A 141 -10.75 16.07 18.20
N ILE A 142 -10.30 15.17 17.33
CA ILE A 142 -11.17 14.32 16.52
C ILE A 142 -12.09 13.50 17.43
N LEU A 143 -11.52 12.74 18.37
CA LEU A 143 -12.29 11.90 19.30
C LEU A 143 -13.29 12.72 20.13
N SER A 144 -12.93 13.93 20.54
CA SER A 144 -13.82 14.80 21.32
C SER A 144 -15.07 15.21 20.54
N GLY A 145 -14.93 15.45 19.23
CA GLY A 145 -16.03 15.81 18.34
C GLY A 145 -16.98 14.66 18.00
N LEU A 146 -16.62 13.40 18.29
CA LEU A 146 -17.46 12.25 17.99
C LEU A 146 -18.58 12.07 19.02
N THR A 147 -19.77 11.74 18.54
CA THR A 147 -20.95 11.41 19.37
C THR A 147 -21.02 9.93 19.74
N ARG A 148 -20.43 9.07 18.91
CA ARG A 148 -20.37 7.61 19.07
C ARG A 148 -18.90 7.15 19.07
N PRO A 149 -18.57 5.99 19.66
CA PRO A 149 -17.21 5.42 19.63
C PRO A 149 -16.88 4.80 18.26
N LEU A 150 -17.15 5.54 17.18
CA LEU A 150 -16.89 5.16 15.80
C LEU A 150 -15.99 6.24 15.20
N LEU A 151 -14.71 5.93 15.01
CA LEU A 151 -13.75 6.85 14.42
C LEU A 151 -13.82 6.74 12.89
N PRO A 152 -14.23 7.80 12.17
CA PRO A 152 -14.23 7.77 10.72
C PRO A 152 -12.82 7.56 10.15
N TRP A 153 -12.74 7.02 8.93
CA TRP A 153 -11.50 6.94 8.18
C TRP A 153 -10.84 8.33 8.14
N CYS A 154 -9.58 8.37 8.54
CA CYS A 154 -8.79 9.59 8.57
C CYS A 154 -7.45 9.38 7.86
N SER A 155 -6.99 10.46 7.23
CA SER A 155 -5.67 10.59 6.63
C SER A 155 -5.25 12.03 6.81
N GLU A 156 -4.12 12.27 7.47
CA GLU A 156 -3.59 13.59 7.76
C GLU A 156 -2.08 13.50 8.03
N SER A 157 -1.28 14.42 7.47
CA SER A 157 0.16 14.45 7.68
C SER A 157 0.69 15.86 7.91
N ILE A 158 1.50 16.01 8.96
CA ILE A 158 2.37 17.17 9.20
C ILE A 158 3.81 16.67 9.13
N LEU A 159 4.55 17.15 8.11
CA LEU A 159 5.91 16.74 7.81
C LEU A 159 6.91 17.81 8.27
N SER A 160 8.10 17.40 8.68
CA SER A 160 9.22 18.32 8.92
C SER A 160 9.77 18.91 7.63
N GLU A 161 10.54 19.99 7.70
CA GLU A 161 11.18 20.59 6.53
C GLU A 161 12.12 19.59 5.83
N GLU A 162 12.85 18.77 6.59
CA GLU A 162 13.72 17.72 6.05
C GLU A 162 12.91 16.64 5.32
N ALA A 163 11.79 16.18 5.91
CA ALA A 163 10.92 15.21 5.26
C ALA A 163 10.25 15.76 3.99
N VAL A 164 10.02 17.08 3.93
CA VAL A 164 9.51 17.75 2.72
C VAL A 164 10.60 17.89 1.66
N SER A 165 11.87 18.09 2.05
CA SER A 165 12.98 18.34 1.11
C SER A 165 13.27 17.19 0.14
N VAL A 166 12.86 15.97 0.49
CA VAL A 166 13.04 14.78 -0.37
C VAL A 166 11.88 14.56 -1.35
N LEU A 167 10.81 15.37 -1.27
CA LEU A 167 9.69 15.33 -2.21
C LEU A 167 9.98 16.24 -3.40
N PRO A 168 9.79 15.76 -4.66
CA PRO A 168 10.21 16.50 -5.85
C PRO A 168 9.53 17.86 -6.01
N TYR A 169 8.29 18.01 -5.52
CA TYR A 169 7.53 19.25 -5.53
C TYR A 169 7.15 19.73 -4.12
N GLY A 170 7.93 19.32 -3.12
CA GLY A 170 7.64 19.59 -1.71
C GLY A 170 6.33 18.93 -1.24
N LYS A 171 5.75 19.48 -0.17
CA LYS A 171 4.53 18.92 0.45
C LYS A 171 3.28 19.16 -0.41
N GLN A 172 3.21 20.31 -1.07
CA GLN A 172 2.01 20.79 -1.77
C GLN A 172 2.42 21.30 -3.16
N PRO A 173 2.32 20.47 -4.21
CA PRO A 173 2.63 20.91 -5.57
C PRO A 173 1.67 22.02 -6.01
N ALA A 174 2.20 23.01 -6.71
CA ALA A 174 1.43 24.09 -7.31
C ALA A 174 0.65 23.61 -8.55
N GLY A 175 -0.40 24.35 -8.94
CA GLY A 175 -1.24 24.03 -10.10
C GLY A 175 -0.47 23.66 -11.38
N PRO A 176 0.53 24.44 -11.83
CA PRO A 176 1.33 24.09 -13.00
C PRO A 176 2.11 22.76 -12.86
N GLN A 177 2.62 22.46 -11.66
CA GLN A 177 3.32 21.19 -11.38
C GLN A 177 2.35 20.01 -11.42
N ILE A 178 1.13 20.19 -10.91
CA ILE A 178 0.06 19.18 -11.00
C ILE A 178 -0.26 18.88 -12.48
N GLN A 179 -0.41 19.92 -13.31
CA GLN A 179 -0.68 19.75 -14.74
C GLN A 179 0.47 19.11 -15.50
N GLU A 180 1.71 19.42 -15.13
CA GLU A 180 2.91 18.76 -15.69
C GLU A 180 2.90 17.25 -15.39
N MET A 181 2.63 16.87 -14.14
CA MET A 181 2.55 15.45 -13.74
C MET A 181 1.42 14.71 -14.46
N ILE A 182 0.23 15.32 -14.57
CA ILE A 182 -0.90 14.76 -15.34
C ILE A 182 -0.53 14.58 -16.82
N SER A 183 0.10 15.59 -17.42
CA SER A 183 0.54 15.53 -18.82
C SER A 183 1.57 14.42 -19.05
N GLY A 184 2.46 14.17 -18.09
CA GLY A 184 3.41 13.06 -18.13
C GLY A 184 2.73 11.68 -18.14
N ILE A 185 1.64 11.52 -17.39
CA ILE A 185 0.79 10.32 -17.44
C ILE A 185 0.13 10.19 -18.83
N ASP A 186 -0.45 11.27 -19.35
CA ASP A 186 -1.15 11.25 -20.64
C ASP A 186 -0.21 10.91 -21.79
N ILE A 187 1.00 11.47 -21.79
CA ILE A 187 2.05 11.13 -22.75
C ILE A 187 2.40 9.63 -22.64
N SER A 188 2.54 9.10 -21.43
CA SER A 188 2.84 7.68 -21.22
C SER A 188 1.73 6.79 -21.78
N ILE A 189 0.46 7.17 -21.59
CA ILE A 189 -0.71 6.47 -22.12
C ILE A 189 -0.78 6.54 -23.66
N GLN A 190 -0.56 7.72 -24.25
CA GLN A 190 -0.57 7.89 -25.71
C GLN A 190 0.51 7.08 -26.41
N GLN A 191 1.61 6.78 -25.71
CA GLN A 191 2.67 5.93 -26.22
C GLN A 191 2.34 4.43 -26.15
N LEU A 192 1.28 4.03 -25.45
CA LEU A 192 0.81 2.65 -25.44
C LEU A 192 0.20 2.30 -26.79
N ASP A 193 0.63 1.16 -27.33
CA ASP A 193 0.19 0.71 -28.64
C ASP A 193 -0.99 -0.24 -28.45
N HIS A 194 -2.21 0.19 -28.75
CA HIS A 194 -3.39 -0.65 -28.52
C HIS A 194 -3.52 -1.81 -29.54
N GLU A 195 -2.72 -1.81 -30.60
CA GLU A 195 -2.76 -2.81 -31.67
C GLU A 195 -1.55 -3.76 -31.64
N SER A 196 -0.43 -3.34 -31.04
CA SER A 196 0.78 -4.17 -31.00
C SER A 196 0.67 -5.35 -30.07
N THR A 197 0.89 -6.53 -30.66
CA THR A 197 1.03 -7.81 -29.99
C THR A 197 2.49 -8.18 -29.71
N LYS A 198 3.41 -7.21 -29.72
CA LYS A 198 4.83 -7.41 -29.40
C LYS A 198 5.11 -7.06 -27.95
N GLU A 199 6.20 -7.59 -27.40
CA GLU A 199 6.64 -7.30 -26.02
C GLU A 199 7.28 -5.91 -25.84
N LEU A 200 7.70 -5.25 -26.93
CA LEU A 200 8.41 -3.96 -26.92
C LEU A 200 7.70 -2.83 -26.13
N PRO A 201 6.35 -2.73 -26.12
CA PRO A 201 5.61 -1.74 -25.32
C PRO A 201 5.64 -1.99 -23.80
N SER A 202 6.11 -3.16 -23.32
CA SER A 202 6.17 -3.49 -21.88
C SER A 202 6.90 -2.45 -21.04
N LYS A 203 8.01 -1.89 -21.55
CA LYS A 203 8.77 -0.83 -20.88
C LYS A 203 7.94 0.43 -20.62
N LYS A 204 7.01 0.76 -21.51
CA LYS A 204 6.15 1.95 -21.37
C LYS A 204 5.10 1.75 -20.28
N LEU A 205 4.47 0.58 -20.24
CA LEU A 205 3.55 0.20 -19.16
C LEU A 205 4.27 0.15 -17.81
N HIS A 206 5.48 -0.38 -17.77
CA HIS A 206 6.33 -0.35 -16.59
C HIS A 206 6.55 1.08 -16.09
N THR A 207 6.97 2.02 -16.95
CA THR A 207 7.15 3.42 -16.58
C THR A 207 5.86 4.07 -16.07
N LEU A 208 4.73 3.82 -16.74
CA LEU A 208 3.44 4.33 -16.29
C LEU A 208 3.07 3.83 -14.89
N LEU A 209 3.17 2.53 -14.64
CA LEU A 209 2.86 1.94 -13.33
C LEU A 209 3.84 2.41 -12.25
N ALA A 210 5.12 2.63 -12.58
CA ALA A 210 6.11 3.21 -11.67
C ALA A 210 5.69 4.62 -11.23
N ASN A 211 5.24 5.45 -12.17
CA ASN A 211 4.75 6.79 -11.88
C ASN A 211 3.48 6.75 -11.00
N ILE A 212 2.52 5.87 -11.31
CA ILE A 212 1.32 5.67 -10.48
C ILE A 212 1.71 5.30 -9.05
N MET A 213 2.63 4.35 -8.88
CA MET A 213 3.15 3.96 -7.57
C MET A 213 3.77 5.16 -6.83
N GLN A 214 4.62 5.93 -7.52
CA GLN A 214 5.32 7.06 -6.92
C GLN A 214 4.37 8.16 -6.47
N TYR A 215 3.38 8.53 -7.28
CA TYR A 215 2.37 9.51 -6.89
C TYR A 215 1.44 9.00 -5.77
N GLY A 216 1.14 7.69 -5.77
CA GLY A 216 0.43 7.06 -4.65
C GLY A 216 1.21 7.13 -3.35
N ARG A 217 2.52 6.90 -3.39
CA ARG A 217 3.41 7.10 -2.24
C ARG A 217 3.41 8.56 -1.79
N PHE A 218 3.54 9.53 -2.70
CA PHE A 218 3.51 10.95 -2.31
C PHE A 218 2.19 11.34 -1.67
N TYR A 219 1.07 10.88 -2.22
CA TYR A 219 -0.24 11.09 -1.61
C TYR A 219 -0.32 10.46 -0.22
N GLN A 220 0.14 9.23 -0.05
CA GLN A 220 0.16 8.56 1.26
C GLN A 220 1.04 9.28 2.30
N LEU A 221 2.19 9.84 1.90
CA LEU A 221 3.09 10.55 2.80
C LEU A 221 2.54 11.93 3.19
N THR A 222 1.90 12.64 2.26
CA THR A 222 1.54 14.07 2.42
C THR A 222 0.07 14.31 2.72
N ASN A 223 -0.82 13.39 2.32
CA ASN A 223 -2.26 13.58 2.18
C ASN A 223 -2.64 14.82 1.36
N ASP A 224 -1.78 15.25 0.42
CA ASP A 224 -2.04 16.43 -0.39
C ASP A 224 -2.94 16.13 -1.60
N GLU A 225 -3.94 16.99 -1.81
CA GLU A 225 -4.93 16.81 -2.88
C GLU A 225 -4.31 16.84 -4.28
N GLY A 226 -3.24 17.61 -4.50
CA GLY A 226 -2.54 17.68 -5.79
C GLY A 226 -1.90 16.35 -6.16
N TYR A 227 -1.17 15.72 -5.23
CA TYR A 227 -0.65 14.36 -5.45
C TYR A 227 -1.78 13.34 -5.60
N GLY A 228 -2.87 13.48 -4.83
CA GLY A 228 -4.07 12.65 -4.96
C GLY A 228 -4.71 12.73 -6.35
N GLN A 229 -4.83 13.93 -6.92
CA GLN A 229 -5.38 14.14 -8.26
C GLN A 229 -4.56 13.41 -9.33
N VAL A 230 -3.23 13.55 -9.30
CA VAL A 230 -2.33 12.85 -10.23
C VAL A 230 -2.43 11.34 -10.05
N TYR A 231 -2.43 10.86 -8.80
CA TYR A 231 -2.53 9.44 -8.49
C TYR A 231 -3.81 8.81 -9.02
N ARG A 232 -4.95 9.47 -8.80
CA ARG A 232 -6.25 9.03 -9.34
C ARG A 232 -6.25 9.05 -10.86
N HIS A 233 -5.75 10.12 -11.47
CA HIS A 233 -5.68 10.24 -12.93
C HIS A 233 -4.88 9.08 -13.55
N GLY A 234 -3.70 8.81 -12.99
CA GLY A 234 -2.86 7.67 -13.39
C GLY A 234 -3.59 6.34 -13.33
N TRP A 235 -4.22 6.02 -12.20
CA TRP A 235 -4.99 4.79 -12.04
C TRP A 235 -6.15 4.67 -13.04
N LYS A 236 -6.92 5.75 -13.22
CA LYS A 236 -8.06 5.75 -14.15
C LYS A 236 -7.61 5.56 -15.58
N SER A 237 -6.59 6.29 -16.02
CA SER A 237 -6.07 6.19 -17.39
C SER A 237 -5.50 4.80 -17.65
N TYR A 238 -4.78 4.23 -16.69
CA TYR A 238 -4.29 2.85 -16.76
C TYR A 238 -5.44 1.84 -16.84
N ALA A 239 -6.39 1.92 -15.92
CA ALA A 239 -7.51 0.99 -15.86
C ALA A 239 -8.36 1.04 -17.14
N ASN A 240 -8.61 2.24 -17.67
CA ASN A 240 -9.32 2.43 -18.93
C ASN A 240 -8.60 1.73 -20.10
N PHE A 241 -7.27 1.88 -20.21
CA PHE A 241 -6.49 1.20 -21.25
C PHE A 241 -6.57 -0.32 -21.10
N VAL A 242 -6.26 -0.84 -19.90
CA VAL A 242 -6.18 -2.28 -19.65
C VAL A 242 -7.53 -2.97 -19.85
N ASN A 243 -8.61 -2.38 -19.35
CA ASN A 243 -9.94 -3.00 -19.43
C ASN A 243 -10.49 -3.00 -20.87
N ASN A 244 -10.28 -1.92 -21.62
CA ASN A 244 -10.77 -1.80 -23.00
C ASN A 244 -9.91 -2.56 -24.02
N HIS A 245 -8.62 -2.73 -23.73
CA HIS A 245 -7.66 -3.40 -24.62
C HIS A 245 -7.04 -4.65 -23.97
N SER A 246 -7.83 -5.37 -23.15
CA SER A 246 -7.39 -6.53 -22.34
C SER A 246 -6.44 -7.52 -23.05
N THR A 247 -6.75 -7.95 -24.27
CA THR A 247 -5.90 -8.88 -25.03
C THR A 247 -4.52 -8.28 -25.32
N THR A 248 -4.47 -7.03 -25.80
CA THR A 248 -3.22 -6.31 -26.07
C THR A 248 -2.47 -6.03 -24.76
N ALA A 249 -3.19 -5.59 -23.72
CA ALA A 249 -2.60 -5.29 -22.42
C ALA A 249 -1.93 -6.53 -21.80
N LEU A 250 -2.58 -7.69 -21.81
CA LEU A 250 -2.01 -8.95 -21.30
C LEU A 250 -0.70 -9.32 -22.02
N ILE A 251 -0.64 -9.16 -23.34
CA ILE A 251 0.58 -9.41 -24.12
C ILE A 251 1.69 -8.42 -23.75
N GLN A 252 1.35 -7.14 -23.57
CA GLN A 252 2.35 -6.13 -23.25
C GLN A 252 2.85 -6.21 -21.81
N LEU A 253 2.07 -6.78 -20.90
CA LEU A 253 2.42 -6.97 -19.49
C LEU A 253 3.20 -8.27 -19.24
N SER A 254 3.35 -9.18 -20.21
CA SER A 254 3.96 -10.50 -19.97
C SER A 254 5.51 -10.53 -19.91
N SER A 255 6.21 -9.43 -20.25
CA SER A 255 7.68 -9.43 -20.43
C SER A 255 8.46 -8.63 -19.39
N ARG A 256 8.05 -7.37 -19.10
CA ARG A 256 8.67 -6.50 -18.09
C ARG A 256 7.61 -5.65 -17.41
N ASN A 257 6.79 -6.30 -16.59
CA ASN A 257 5.78 -5.64 -15.77
C ASN A 257 6.41 -5.06 -14.48
N MET A 258 5.69 -5.09 -13.38
CA MET A 258 5.94 -4.38 -12.12
C MET A 258 7.18 -4.80 -11.32
N TRP A 259 8.23 -5.36 -11.92
CA TRP A 259 9.40 -5.94 -11.23
C TRP A 259 9.87 -5.22 -9.95
N THR A 260 10.33 -3.98 -10.04
CA THR A 260 10.97 -3.28 -8.91
C THR A 260 9.98 -2.56 -7.98
N PHE A 261 8.71 -2.45 -8.39
CA PHE A 261 7.72 -1.61 -7.70
C PHE A 261 6.29 -2.20 -7.67
N GLY A 262 6.10 -3.48 -7.95
CA GLY A 262 4.78 -4.11 -7.87
C GLY A 262 4.25 -4.20 -6.44
N TYR A 263 5.12 -4.62 -5.52
CA TYR A 263 4.77 -4.67 -4.09
C TYR A 263 4.32 -3.31 -3.50
N PRO A 264 5.02 -2.16 -3.67
CA PRO A 264 4.56 -0.87 -3.17
C PRO A 264 3.38 -0.30 -3.98
N LEU A 265 3.21 -0.64 -5.26
CA LEU A 265 2.05 -0.21 -6.06
C LEU A 265 0.76 -0.75 -5.46
N THR A 266 0.69 -2.07 -5.21
CA THR A 266 -0.49 -2.69 -4.61
C THR A 266 -0.66 -2.33 -3.14
N ALA A 267 0.42 -2.20 -2.38
CA ALA A 267 0.34 -1.74 -0.99
C ALA A 267 -0.25 -0.32 -0.89
N SER A 268 0.23 0.61 -1.73
CA SER A 268 -0.28 1.98 -1.80
C SER A 268 -1.76 2.02 -2.14
N TYR A 269 -2.20 1.25 -3.15
CA TYR A 269 -3.63 1.15 -3.48
C TYR A 269 -4.43 0.57 -2.31
N ASN A 270 -4.00 -0.54 -1.71
CA ASN A 270 -4.71 -1.17 -0.58
C ASN A 270 -4.91 -0.21 0.60
N VAL A 271 -3.91 0.65 0.90
CA VAL A 271 -4.01 1.66 1.97
C VAL A 271 -4.93 2.80 1.59
N MET A 272 -4.82 3.29 0.34
CA MET A 272 -5.54 4.47 -0.15
C MET A 272 -6.91 4.16 -0.75
N GLU A 273 -7.28 2.89 -0.88
CA GLU A 273 -8.55 2.44 -1.48
C GLU A 273 -9.77 3.05 -0.78
N ALA A 274 -9.68 3.24 0.54
CA ALA A 274 -10.73 3.83 1.37
C ALA A 274 -10.80 5.36 1.33
N SER A 275 -9.80 6.01 0.72
CA SER A 275 -9.78 7.46 0.53
C SER A 275 -11.02 7.92 -0.24
N PRO A 276 -11.55 9.12 0.06
CA PRO A 276 -12.58 9.76 -0.76
C PRO A 276 -12.11 10.07 -2.20
N LEU A 277 -10.82 9.90 -2.49
CA LEU A 277 -10.24 10.08 -3.81
C LEU A 277 -10.91 9.20 -4.88
N PHE A 278 -11.27 7.96 -4.54
CA PHE A 278 -11.83 7.01 -5.49
C PHE A 278 -13.34 6.85 -5.32
N SER A 279 -14.08 7.03 -6.41
CA SER A 279 -15.48 6.60 -6.47
C SER A 279 -15.56 5.07 -6.55
N GLU A 280 -16.73 4.49 -6.27
CA GLU A 280 -16.94 3.03 -6.42
C GLU A 280 -16.66 2.57 -7.86
N GLU A 281 -17.02 3.37 -8.86
CA GLU A 281 -16.70 3.08 -10.26
C GLU A 281 -15.20 3.10 -10.54
N ASP A 282 -14.46 4.08 -9.99
CA ASP A 282 -12.99 4.09 -10.11
C ASP A 282 -12.41 2.82 -9.47
N ARG A 283 -12.88 2.43 -8.28
CA ARG A 283 -12.43 1.22 -7.58
C ARG A 283 -12.68 -0.04 -8.41
N LYS A 284 -13.87 -0.15 -9.02
CA LYS A 284 -14.25 -1.29 -9.87
C LYS A 284 -13.33 -1.43 -11.07
N GLN A 285 -13.09 -0.33 -11.77
CA GLN A 285 -12.20 -0.33 -12.94
C GLN A 285 -10.76 -0.65 -12.55
N ILE A 286 -10.27 -0.10 -11.43
CA ILE A 286 -8.91 -0.32 -10.95
C ILE A 286 -8.71 -1.78 -10.55
N VAL A 287 -9.61 -2.38 -9.75
CA VAL A 287 -9.42 -3.77 -9.32
C VAL A 287 -9.44 -4.75 -10.50
N SER A 288 -10.31 -4.52 -11.48
CA SER A 288 -10.33 -5.25 -12.76
C SER A 288 -8.98 -5.17 -13.48
N ALA A 289 -8.42 -3.97 -13.60
CA ALA A 289 -7.12 -3.77 -14.26
C ALA A 289 -5.97 -4.38 -13.46
N VAL A 290 -5.99 -4.28 -12.14
CA VAL A 290 -5.00 -4.90 -11.24
C VAL A 290 -5.03 -6.42 -11.37
N TYR A 291 -6.22 -7.03 -11.47
CA TYR A 291 -6.36 -8.47 -11.71
C TYR A 291 -5.68 -8.88 -13.03
N LEU A 292 -5.99 -8.20 -14.13
CA LEU A 292 -5.37 -8.45 -15.44
C LEU A 292 -3.85 -8.25 -15.41
N THR A 293 -3.38 -7.28 -14.61
CA THR A 293 -1.95 -7.05 -14.43
C THR A 293 -1.28 -8.25 -13.79
N TYR A 294 -1.87 -8.80 -12.72
CA TYR A 294 -1.29 -9.95 -12.03
C TYR A 294 -1.47 -11.28 -12.77
N GLU A 295 -2.55 -11.42 -13.55
CA GLU A 295 -2.68 -12.51 -14.53
C GLU A 295 -1.51 -12.49 -15.52
N ALA A 296 -1.20 -11.34 -16.12
CA ALA A 296 -0.05 -11.22 -17.01
C ALA A 296 1.28 -11.48 -16.30
N ASN A 297 1.44 -11.02 -15.05
CA ASN A 297 2.63 -11.31 -14.24
C ASN A 297 2.83 -12.82 -14.03
N SER A 298 1.76 -13.60 -13.92
CA SER A 298 1.88 -15.06 -13.78
C SER A 298 2.54 -15.74 -14.98
N HIS A 299 2.62 -15.04 -16.11
CA HIS A 299 3.26 -15.51 -17.34
C HIS A 299 4.67 -14.93 -17.56
N ASP A 300 5.24 -14.24 -16.57
CA ASP A 300 6.59 -13.69 -16.66
C ASP A 300 7.62 -14.79 -16.98
N GLY A 301 8.45 -14.55 -17.98
CA GLY A 301 9.41 -15.53 -18.47
C GLY A 301 10.51 -15.89 -17.48
N TYR A 302 10.91 -14.98 -16.59
CA TYR A 302 11.88 -15.29 -15.52
C TYR A 302 11.21 -16.17 -14.47
N LEU A 303 10.01 -15.80 -14.03
CA LEU A 303 9.24 -16.61 -13.09
C LEU A 303 8.99 -18.03 -13.58
N ASN A 304 8.69 -18.21 -14.86
CA ASN A 304 8.33 -19.53 -15.39
C ASN A 304 9.54 -20.39 -15.78
N ARG A 305 10.66 -19.78 -16.21
CA ARG A 305 11.88 -20.52 -16.59
C ARG A 305 12.80 -20.83 -15.42
N ALA A 306 12.67 -20.10 -14.31
CA ALA A 306 13.52 -20.29 -13.14
C ALA A 306 13.43 -21.74 -12.61
N PRO A 307 14.58 -22.41 -12.37
CA PRO A 307 14.61 -23.79 -11.88
C PRO A 307 13.98 -23.88 -10.50
N ALA A 308 13.53 -25.08 -10.12
CA ALA A 308 12.90 -25.33 -8.82
C ALA A 308 13.82 -24.93 -7.64
N THR A 309 15.12 -25.20 -7.78
CA THR A 309 16.16 -24.81 -6.82
C THR A 309 17.34 -24.17 -7.55
N GLY A 310 17.91 -23.11 -7.00
CA GLY A 310 19.10 -22.46 -7.56
C GLY A 310 19.42 -21.13 -6.89
N ALA A 311 20.57 -20.56 -7.24
CA ALA A 311 20.88 -19.17 -6.90
C ALA A 311 19.85 -18.26 -7.58
N ARG A 312 19.30 -17.30 -6.84
CA ARG A 312 18.39 -16.28 -7.37
C ARG A 312 19.12 -14.97 -7.59
N PHE A 313 18.62 -14.17 -8.50
CA PHE A 313 19.11 -12.82 -8.78
C PHE A 313 17.92 -11.87 -9.00
N ASN A 314 18.18 -10.59 -9.20
CA ASN A 314 17.16 -9.55 -9.27
C ASN A 314 16.00 -9.88 -10.23
N HIS A 315 16.28 -10.43 -11.41
CA HIS A 315 15.29 -10.80 -12.40
C HIS A 315 14.37 -11.95 -11.97
N ASP A 316 14.76 -12.77 -11.00
CA ASP A 316 13.89 -13.80 -10.41
C ASP A 316 13.12 -13.24 -9.21
N ILE A 317 13.80 -12.50 -8.34
CA ILE A 317 13.26 -12.06 -7.05
C ILE A 317 12.24 -10.93 -7.21
N PHE A 318 12.50 -9.95 -8.07
CA PHE A 318 11.62 -8.81 -8.27
C PHE A 318 10.22 -9.19 -8.81
N PRO A 319 10.10 -9.98 -9.90
CA PRO A 319 8.78 -10.44 -10.31
C PRO A 319 8.15 -11.38 -9.28
N ALA A 320 8.93 -12.15 -8.52
CA ALA A 320 8.40 -13.02 -7.46
C ALA A 320 7.77 -12.24 -6.31
N LEU A 321 8.45 -11.20 -5.80
CA LEU A 321 7.89 -10.29 -4.81
C LEU A 321 6.62 -9.62 -5.34
N SER A 322 6.66 -9.14 -6.59
CA SER A 322 5.53 -8.46 -7.20
C SER A 322 4.31 -9.37 -7.27
N ILE A 323 4.44 -10.59 -7.81
CA ILE A 323 3.30 -11.49 -7.94
C ILE A 323 2.81 -11.99 -6.58
N MET A 324 3.69 -12.24 -5.60
CA MET A 324 3.26 -12.61 -4.24
C MET A 324 2.41 -11.51 -3.60
N PHE A 325 2.88 -10.25 -3.62
CA PHE A 325 2.16 -9.14 -3.00
C PHE A 325 0.82 -8.88 -3.70
N GLY A 326 0.79 -8.86 -5.02
CA GLY A 326 -0.44 -8.74 -5.80
C GLY A 326 -1.46 -9.83 -5.47
N SER A 327 -0.99 -11.07 -5.48
CA SER A 327 -1.82 -12.23 -5.14
C SER A 327 -2.37 -12.12 -3.74
N THR A 328 -1.60 -11.60 -2.76
CA THR A 328 -2.12 -11.44 -1.39
C THR A 328 -3.30 -10.48 -1.30
N TYR A 329 -3.40 -9.47 -2.16
CA TYR A 329 -4.59 -8.59 -2.19
C TYR A 329 -5.83 -9.40 -2.57
N PHE A 330 -5.73 -10.22 -3.62
CA PHE A 330 -6.84 -11.06 -4.04
C PHE A 330 -7.15 -12.16 -3.03
N ILE A 331 -6.15 -12.90 -2.55
CA ILE A 331 -6.32 -13.96 -1.53
C ILE A 331 -7.04 -13.45 -0.27
N LYS A 332 -6.80 -12.20 0.13
CA LYS A 332 -7.40 -11.61 1.34
C LYS A 332 -8.86 -11.23 1.16
N TYR A 333 -9.24 -10.73 -0.01
CA TYR A 333 -10.52 -10.04 -0.20
C TYR A 333 -11.42 -10.66 -1.28
N TYR A 334 -10.91 -11.63 -2.04
CA TYR A 334 -11.57 -12.28 -3.16
C TYR A 334 -11.32 -13.79 -3.10
N ASP A 335 -12.29 -14.58 -3.58
CA ASP A 335 -12.18 -16.05 -3.62
C ASP A 335 -11.83 -16.51 -5.04
N PHE A 336 -10.62 -16.17 -5.49
CA PHE A 336 -10.09 -16.51 -6.82
C PHE A 336 -9.01 -17.59 -6.69
N PRO A 337 -9.30 -18.87 -7.01
CA PRO A 337 -8.38 -19.98 -6.80
C PRO A 337 -7.00 -19.79 -7.46
N GLU A 338 -6.96 -19.26 -8.68
CA GLU A 338 -5.76 -19.01 -9.47
C GLU A 338 -4.77 -18.06 -8.77
N THR A 339 -5.25 -17.19 -7.89
CA THR A 339 -4.39 -16.25 -7.15
C THR A 339 -3.53 -16.95 -6.10
N LYS A 340 -3.94 -18.14 -5.63
CA LYS A 340 -3.10 -19.01 -4.79
C LYS A 340 -1.97 -19.60 -5.61
N ASP A 341 -2.26 -20.07 -6.82
CA ASP A 341 -1.23 -20.58 -7.74
C ASP A 341 -0.23 -19.48 -8.13
N TRP A 342 -0.69 -18.25 -8.34
CA TRP A 342 0.17 -17.09 -8.58
C TRP A 342 1.08 -16.77 -7.39
N TYR A 343 0.55 -16.86 -6.17
CA TYR A 343 1.36 -16.69 -4.96
C TYR A 343 2.44 -17.78 -4.86
N GLU A 344 2.06 -19.05 -5.04
CA GLU A 344 2.98 -20.19 -5.00
C GLU A 344 4.06 -20.11 -6.09
N LEU A 345 3.72 -19.58 -7.27
CA LEU A 345 4.67 -19.34 -8.35
C LEU A 345 5.80 -18.38 -7.94
N GLY A 346 5.50 -17.34 -7.16
CA GLY A 346 6.52 -16.44 -6.61
C GLY A 346 7.24 -17.03 -5.39
N ASP A 347 6.49 -17.61 -4.45
CA ASP A 347 7.02 -18.17 -3.20
C ASP A 347 8.06 -19.27 -3.44
N ARG A 348 7.91 -20.05 -4.51
CA ARG A 348 8.91 -21.07 -4.91
C ARG A 348 10.29 -20.47 -5.20
N MET A 349 10.40 -19.19 -5.58
CA MET A 349 11.69 -18.54 -5.79
C MET A 349 12.47 -18.46 -4.48
N PHE A 350 11.79 -18.08 -3.40
CA PHE A 350 12.39 -17.94 -2.07
C PHE A 350 12.66 -19.29 -1.41
N LYS A 351 11.70 -20.21 -1.47
CA LYS A 351 11.88 -21.58 -0.95
C LYS A 351 12.99 -22.35 -1.65
N GLY A 352 13.14 -22.14 -2.96
CA GLY A 352 14.15 -22.78 -3.78
C GLY A 352 15.49 -22.04 -3.81
N ASN A 353 15.63 -20.90 -3.11
CA ASN A 353 16.87 -20.15 -3.12
C ASN A 353 17.96 -20.91 -2.38
N THR A 354 19.13 -21.04 -3.00
CA THR A 354 20.30 -21.66 -2.38
C THR A 354 21.23 -20.59 -1.81
N SER A 355 22.12 -20.96 -0.89
CA SER A 355 23.14 -20.06 -0.35
C SER A 355 24.23 -19.65 -1.35
N ASN A 356 24.16 -20.10 -2.61
CA ASN A 356 25.10 -19.71 -3.65
C ASN A 356 24.80 -18.29 -4.10
N ILE A 357 25.82 -17.43 -4.03
CA ILE A 357 25.75 -16.04 -4.49
C ILE A 357 25.85 -16.04 -6.01
N ASN A 358 24.89 -15.41 -6.69
CA ASN A 358 25.05 -15.11 -8.11
C ASN A 358 25.90 -13.84 -8.26
N LEU A 359 26.92 -13.90 -9.13
CA LEU A 359 27.76 -12.74 -9.48
C LEU A 359 27.07 -11.81 -10.49
N ASP A 360 25.94 -12.24 -11.06
CA ASP A 360 25.05 -11.41 -11.87
C ASP A 360 24.23 -10.47 -10.97
N GLU A 361 23.94 -9.26 -11.47
CA GLU A 361 23.49 -8.09 -10.71
C GLU A 361 22.44 -8.40 -9.60
N GLY A 362 22.88 -8.30 -8.34
CA GLY A 362 22.03 -8.13 -7.15
C GLY A 362 21.29 -9.38 -6.67
N SER A 363 21.99 -10.26 -5.94
CA SER A 363 21.38 -11.25 -5.04
C SER A 363 21.45 -10.84 -3.56
N ASP A 364 21.84 -9.59 -3.27
CA ASP A 364 22.00 -9.06 -1.92
C ASP A 364 20.64 -8.60 -1.33
N TYR A 365 19.83 -9.54 -0.83
CA TYR A 365 18.70 -9.24 0.06
C TYR A 365 18.58 -10.26 1.20
#